data_AF-A0A1C6J457-F1
#
_entry.id   AF-A0A1C6J457-F1
#
_cell.length_a   1.000
_cell.length_b   1.000
_cell.length_c   1.000
_cell.angle_alpha   90.00
_cell.angle_beta   90.00
_cell.angle_gamma   90.00
#
_symmetry.space_group_name_H-M   'P 1'
#
loop_
_entity.id
_entity.type
_entity.pdbx_description
1 polymer ?
#
loop_
_entity_poly.entity_id
_entity_poly.type
_entity_poly.pdbx_seq_one_letter_code
_entity_poly.pdbx_strand_id
1 'polypeptide(L)'
;MGRRKREPMSEGKKNIIGMLLKEYDIRSARDIEDALKDLLGGTIQEMLEAELDEHLGYSSYERSDNSNYRNGKKTKKIRGNLGETEIEVPQDRDGTFEPKVVKKRQKDISGIEQKIISLYAKGMTTRQISDTIEDIYGFEVSDGMVSDITDRLLPQIEDWQKRPLDEVYPIVFIDAVHLSVRENGQIKSLQRMLFLLSVLQDISRYCPYISVKTRVQSTGLAF
;
A
#
# COMPACT_ATOMS: atom_id res chain seq x y z
N MET A 1 -19.67 -5.02 -25.47
CA MET A 1 -18.28 -4.57 -25.26
C MET A 1 -17.44 -5.00 -26.46
N GLY A 2 -16.92 -4.06 -27.25
CA GLY A 2 -16.10 -4.37 -28.43
C GLY A 2 -14.74 -4.94 -28.03
N ARG A 3 -14.35 -6.08 -28.63
CA ARG A 3 -13.06 -6.73 -28.40
C ARG A 3 -11.96 -5.79 -28.91
N ARG A 4 -11.23 -5.11 -28.01
CA ARG A 4 -10.04 -4.30 -28.38
C ARG A 4 -9.07 -5.19 -29.17
N LYS A 5 -8.82 -4.87 -30.45
CA LYS A 5 -7.74 -5.50 -31.22
C LYS A 5 -6.42 -5.13 -30.54
N ARG A 6 -5.59 -6.12 -30.22
CA ARG A 6 -4.23 -5.89 -29.70
C ARG A 6 -3.42 -5.23 -30.81
N GLU A 7 -2.79 -4.11 -30.49
CA GLU A 7 -1.81 -3.49 -31.40
C GLU A 7 -0.63 -4.44 -31.58
N PRO A 8 -0.09 -4.56 -32.80
CA PRO A 8 1.08 -5.39 -33.05
C PRO A 8 2.28 -4.83 -32.26
N MET A 9 3.07 -5.72 -31.66
CA MET A 9 4.26 -5.30 -30.93
C MET A 9 5.28 -4.62 -31.86
N SER A 10 5.85 -3.52 -31.38
CA SER A 10 7.01 -2.86 -32.01
C SER A 10 8.21 -3.81 -32.08
N GLU A 11 9.01 -3.70 -33.15
CA GLU A 11 10.24 -4.48 -33.37
C GLU A 11 11.21 -4.37 -32.21
N GLY A 12 11.36 -3.17 -31.60
CA GLY A 12 12.22 -2.99 -30.43
C GLY A 12 11.78 -3.85 -29.23
N LYS A 13 10.47 -3.98 -29.00
CA LYS A 13 9.93 -4.84 -27.93
C LYS A 13 10.15 -6.32 -28.24
N LYS A 14 10.05 -6.73 -29.51
CA LYS A 14 10.33 -8.12 -29.93
C LYS A 14 11.79 -8.49 -29.68
N ASN A 15 12.71 -7.58 -29.98
CA ASN A 15 14.15 -7.79 -29.77
C ASN A 15 14.47 -7.95 -28.28
N ILE A 16 13.92 -7.10 -27.41
CA ILE A 16 14.10 -7.21 -25.96
C ILE A 16 13.56 -8.54 -25.45
N ILE A 17 12.37 -8.96 -25.88
CA ILE A 17 11.82 -10.26 -25.49
C ILE A 17 12.71 -11.41 -25.98
N GLY A 18 13.21 -11.34 -27.22
CA GLY A 18 14.15 -12.33 -27.75
C GLY A 18 15.44 -12.44 -26.95
N MET A 19 16.00 -11.30 -26.52
CA MET A 19 17.17 -11.26 -25.64
C MET A 19 16.87 -11.88 -24.26
N LEU A 20 15.74 -11.51 -23.64
CA LEU A 20 15.33 -12.05 -22.35
C LEU A 20 15.10 -13.56 -22.40
N LEU A 21 14.43 -14.07 -23.43
CA LEU A 21 14.20 -15.51 -23.61
C LEU A 21 15.50 -16.31 -23.73
N LYS A 22 16.52 -15.71 -24.37
CA LYS A 22 17.83 -16.34 -24.56
C LYS A 22 18.69 -16.31 -23.30
N GLU A 23 18.73 -15.16 -22.62
CA GLU A 23 19.57 -14.96 -21.42
C GLU A 23 19.07 -15.80 -20.24
N TYR A 24 17.75 -15.86 -20.04
CA TYR A 24 17.13 -16.53 -18.89
C TYR A 24 16.72 -18.00 -19.17
N ASP A 25 17.07 -18.58 -20.32
CA ASP A 25 16.73 -19.96 -20.74
C ASP A 25 15.27 -20.35 -20.39
N ILE A 26 14.33 -19.48 -20.77
CA ILE A 26 12.92 -19.60 -20.38
C ILE A 26 12.27 -20.75 -21.15
N ARG A 27 11.81 -21.79 -20.43
CA ARG A 27 11.15 -22.97 -21.01
C ARG A 27 9.71 -23.12 -20.57
N SER A 28 9.35 -22.52 -19.44
CA SER A 28 8.03 -22.62 -18.82
C SER A 28 7.49 -21.25 -18.42
N ALA A 29 6.19 -21.18 -18.11
CA ALA A 29 5.56 -19.98 -17.59
C ALA A 29 6.13 -19.57 -16.22
N ARG A 30 6.61 -20.52 -15.40
CA ARG A 30 7.25 -20.22 -14.11
C ARG A 30 8.61 -19.56 -14.31
N ASP A 31 9.37 -20.01 -15.30
CA ASP A 31 10.68 -19.46 -15.62
C ASP A 31 10.56 -17.98 -16.05
N ILE A 32 9.44 -17.60 -16.67
CA ILE A 32 9.12 -16.19 -16.97
C ILE A 32 8.95 -15.39 -15.67
N GLU A 33 8.21 -15.91 -14.69
CA GLU A 33 7.98 -15.22 -13.42
C GLU A 33 9.28 -15.02 -12.65
N ASP A 34 10.13 -16.04 -12.60
CA ASP A 34 11.44 -15.96 -11.92
C ASP A 34 12.39 -15.00 -12.65
N ALA A 35 12.42 -15.03 -13.99
CA ALA A 35 13.18 -14.07 -14.78
C ALA A 35 12.71 -12.63 -14.55
N LEU A 36 11.39 -12.39 -14.44
CA LEU A 36 10.85 -11.07 -14.15
C LEU A 36 11.18 -10.60 -12.72
N LYS A 37 11.20 -11.50 -11.72
CA LYS A 37 11.63 -11.18 -10.35
C LYS A 37 13.08 -10.74 -10.32
N ASP A 38 13.96 -11.52 -10.96
CA ASP A 38 15.38 -11.22 -11.03
C ASP A 38 15.65 -9.90 -11.78
N LEU A 39 15.02 -9.73 -12.95
CA LEU A 39 15.12 -8.50 -13.74
C LEU A 39 14.66 -7.27 -12.96
N LEU A 40 13.57 -7.38 -12.18
CA LEU A 40 13.11 -6.30 -11.31
C LEU A 40 14.14 -5.96 -10.24
N GLY A 41 14.69 -6.97 -9.55
CA GLY A 41 15.74 -6.81 -8.55
C GLY A 41 16.97 -6.12 -9.11
N GLY A 42 17.49 -6.64 -10.23
CA GLY A 42 18.65 -6.07 -10.93
C GLY A 42 18.41 -4.64 -11.41
N THR A 43 17.24 -4.35 -11.98
CA THR A 43 16.90 -2.98 -12.40
C THR A 43 16.90 -2.01 -11.21
N ILE A 44 16.35 -2.42 -10.06
CA ILE A 44 16.37 -1.60 -8.85
C ILE A 44 17.81 -1.40 -8.35
N GLN A 45 18.66 -2.43 -8.39
CA GLN A 45 20.07 -2.31 -8.00
C GLN A 45 20.82 -1.31 -8.89
N GLU A 46 20.68 -1.42 -10.21
CA GLU A 46 21.30 -0.48 -11.16
C GLU A 46 20.84 0.96 -10.93
N MET A 47 19.55 1.17 -10.67
CA MET A 47 19.02 2.50 -10.33
C MET A 47 19.62 3.03 -9.01
N LEU A 48 19.78 2.19 -7.99
CA LEU A 48 20.39 2.59 -6.72
C LEU A 48 21.90 2.87 -6.86
N GLU A 49 22.60 2.15 -7.72
CA GLU A 49 23.99 2.47 -8.07
C GLU A 49 24.08 3.82 -8.76
N ALA A 50 23.24 4.07 -9.77
CA ALA A 50 23.17 5.36 -10.44
C ALA A 50 22.84 6.53 -9.48
N GLU A 51 21.92 6.33 -8.54
CA GLU A 51 21.64 7.33 -7.49
C GLU A 51 22.86 7.59 -6.59
N LEU A 52 23.64 6.56 -6.27
CA LEU A 52 24.84 6.72 -5.45
C LEU A 52 25.98 7.41 -6.23
N ASP A 53 26.13 7.09 -7.51
CA ASP A 53 27.03 7.80 -8.44
C ASP A 53 26.70 9.30 -8.47
N GLU A 54 25.42 9.66 -8.59
CA GLU A 54 24.96 11.05 -8.55
C GLU A 54 25.22 11.70 -7.19
N HIS A 55 24.92 11.00 -6.08
CA HIS A 55 25.13 11.51 -4.72
C HIS A 55 26.60 11.79 -4.40
N LEU A 56 27.51 10.91 -4.83
CA LEU A 56 28.94 11.05 -4.58
C LEU A 56 29.64 11.91 -5.65
N GLY A 57 29.03 12.06 -6.82
CA GLY A 57 29.60 12.80 -7.96
C GLY A 57 30.74 12.06 -8.68
N TYR A 58 30.86 10.74 -8.49
CA TYR A 58 31.87 9.90 -9.15
C TYR A 58 31.43 8.44 -9.19
N SER A 59 31.86 7.71 -10.21
CA SER A 59 31.52 6.30 -10.42
C SER A 59 32.40 5.34 -9.63
N SER A 60 32.04 4.05 -9.62
CA SER A 60 32.81 3.02 -8.91
C SER A 60 34.28 2.98 -9.37
N TYR A 61 35.21 3.00 -8.42
CA TYR A 61 36.67 3.04 -8.63
C TYR A 61 37.22 4.28 -9.36
N GLU A 62 36.39 5.28 -9.65
CA GLU A 62 36.85 6.55 -10.20
C GLU A 62 37.58 7.35 -9.12
N ARG A 63 38.69 8.00 -9.49
CA ARG A 63 39.42 8.89 -8.58
C ARG A 63 38.61 10.18 -8.38
N SER A 64 38.41 10.54 -7.13
CA SER A 64 37.70 11.77 -6.75
C SER A 64 38.37 12.38 -5.52
N ASP A 65 38.30 13.70 -5.42
CA ASP A 65 38.70 14.47 -4.24
C ASP A 65 37.58 14.52 -3.18
N ASN A 66 36.47 13.80 -3.39
CA ASN A 66 35.38 13.69 -2.42
C ASN A 66 35.88 13.02 -1.12
N SER A 67 35.51 13.60 0.03
CA SER A 67 35.85 13.07 1.35
C SER A 67 35.03 11.84 1.74
N ASN A 68 33.87 11.64 1.11
CA ASN A 68 33.01 10.49 1.33
C ASN A 68 33.34 9.37 0.32
N TYR A 69 33.21 8.13 0.74
CA TYR A 69 33.60 6.95 -0.03
C TYR A 69 32.47 5.92 -0.09
N ARG A 70 32.45 5.09 -1.14
CA ARG A 70 31.62 3.89 -1.18
C ARG A 70 32.08 2.91 -0.10
N ASN A 71 31.13 2.29 0.58
CA ASN A 71 31.37 1.37 1.69
C ASN A 71 30.62 0.03 1.49
N GLY A 72 30.82 -0.56 0.31
CA GLY A 72 30.23 -1.84 -0.04
C GLY A 72 28.71 -1.77 -0.27
N LYS A 73 28.06 -2.93 -0.12
CA LYS A 73 26.63 -3.12 -0.33
C LYS A 73 26.02 -3.88 0.84
N LYS A 74 24.73 -3.66 1.07
CA LYS A 74 23.94 -4.34 2.10
C LYS A 74 22.74 -5.04 1.49
N THR A 75 22.56 -6.31 1.84
CA THR A 75 21.40 -7.09 1.40
C THR A 75 20.11 -6.57 2.05
N LYS A 76 19.07 -6.43 1.24
CA LYS A 76 17.74 -6.00 1.63
C LYS A 76 16.70 -6.84 0.91
N LYS A 77 15.79 -7.46 1.68
CA LYS A 77 14.59 -8.11 1.16
C LYS A 77 13.52 -7.06 0.86
N ILE A 78 13.04 -7.04 -0.37
CA ILE A 78 11.91 -6.22 -0.82
C ILE A 78 10.74 -7.11 -1.19
N ARG A 79 9.53 -6.62 -0.94
CA ARG A 79 8.26 -7.29 -1.26
C ARG A 79 7.60 -6.55 -2.41
N GLY A 80 7.53 -7.21 -3.56
CA GLY A 80 6.92 -6.68 -4.77
C GLY A 80 5.70 -7.49 -5.22
N ASN A 81 5.11 -7.08 -6.34
CA ASN A 81 3.94 -7.76 -6.91
C ASN A 81 4.24 -9.17 -7.42
N LEU A 82 5.50 -9.48 -7.67
CA LEU A 82 5.97 -10.81 -8.10
C LEU A 82 6.49 -11.65 -6.91
N GLY A 83 6.35 -11.16 -5.67
CA GLY A 83 6.82 -11.83 -4.46
C GLY A 83 8.03 -11.17 -3.82
N GLU A 84 8.72 -11.91 -2.96
CA GLU A 84 9.93 -11.42 -2.29
C GLU A 84 11.16 -11.51 -3.22
N THR A 85 11.99 -10.48 -3.19
CA THR A 85 13.25 -10.42 -3.93
C THR A 85 14.34 -9.84 -3.04
N GLU A 86 15.52 -10.45 -3.07
CA GLU A 86 16.71 -9.93 -2.40
C GLU A 86 17.45 -8.98 -3.33
N ILE A 87 17.77 -7.79 -2.84
CA ILE A 87 18.57 -6.80 -3.57
C ILE A 87 19.77 -6.38 -2.72
N GLU A 88 20.87 -6.03 -3.39
CA GLU A 88 22.02 -5.39 -2.76
C GLU A 88 21.92 -3.87 -2.88
N VAL A 89 21.83 -3.18 -1.75
CA VAL A 89 21.73 -1.72 -1.69
C VAL A 89 23.12 -1.15 -1.43
N PRO A 90 23.65 -0.26 -2.30
CA PRO A 90 24.97 0.32 -2.11
C PRO A 90 24.96 1.33 -0.96
N GLN A 91 26.12 1.53 -0.32
CA GLN A 91 26.25 2.39 0.86
C GLN A 91 27.43 3.35 0.72
N ASP A 92 27.29 4.54 1.30
CA ASP A 92 28.38 5.48 1.52
C ASP A 92 28.98 5.32 2.93
N ARG A 93 30.19 5.81 3.12
CA ARG A 93 30.96 5.68 4.36
C ARG A 93 30.39 6.57 5.46
N ASP A 94 29.97 7.78 5.09
CA ASP A 94 29.45 8.77 6.05
C ASP A 94 27.95 8.57 6.36
N GLY A 95 27.27 7.66 5.64
CA GLY A 95 25.86 7.32 5.85
C GLY A 95 24.85 8.39 5.42
N THR A 96 25.32 9.37 4.65
CA THR A 96 24.58 10.54 4.16
C THR A 96 23.66 10.22 2.97
N PHE A 97 23.91 9.11 2.27
CA PHE A 97 23.13 8.74 1.09
C PHE A 97 21.68 8.42 1.45
N GLU A 98 20.71 9.10 0.82
CA GLU A 98 19.27 8.85 0.98
C GLU A 98 18.62 8.41 -0.35
N PRO A 99 18.48 7.09 -0.59
CA PRO A 99 17.95 6.59 -1.85
C PRO A 99 16.48 6.98 -2.05
N LYS A 100 16.13 7.33 -3.29
CA LYS A 100 14.77 7.75 -3.67
C LYS A 100 13.95 6.60 -4.23
N VAL A 101 14.56 5.73 -5.04
CA VAL A 101 13.89 4.56 -5.65
C VAL A 101 13.34 3.60 -4.59
N VAL A 102 14.19 3.19 -3.63
CA VAL A 102 13.74 2.42 -2.46
C VAL A 102 14.27 3.07 -1.18
N LYS A 103 13.41 3.75 -0.44
CA LYS A 103 13.81 4.51 0.75
C LYS A 103 14.45 3.63 1.83
N LYS A 104 15.23 4.25 2.71
CA LYS A 104 15.78 3.59 3.91
C LYS A 104 14.64 2.93 4.71
N ARG A 105 14.86 1.67 5.11
CA ARG A 105 13.90 0.82 5.87
C ARG A 105 12.58 0.46 5.15
N GLN A 106 12.26 1.06 4.01
CA GLN A 106 11.10 0.67 3.20
C GLN A 106 11.31 -0.73 2.62
N LYS A 107 10.49 -1.70 2.99
CA LYS A 107 10.56 -3.08 2.46
C LYS A 107 9.46 -3.41 1.46
N ASP A 108 8.35 -2.68 1.48
CA ASP A 108 7.22 -2.90 0.58
C ASP A 108 7.27 -1.93 -0.60
N ILE A 109 7.23 -2.49 -1.82
CA ILE A 109 7.16 -1.77 -3.10
C ILE A 109 5.95 -2.22 -3.95
N SER A 110 5.10 -3.09 -3.41
CA SER A 110 3.98 -3.72 -4.13
C SER A 110 2.79 -2.77 -4.38
N GLY A 111 2.67 -1.72 -3.56
CA GLY A 111 1.47 -0.87 -3.55
C GLY A 111 0.23 -1.59 -3.04
N ILE A 112 0.42 -2.65 -2.24
CA ILE A 112 -0.65 -3.49 -1.70
C ILE A 112 -1.57 -2.77 -0.71
N GLU A 113 -1.13 -1.64 -0.14
CA GLU A 113 -1.88 -0.86 0.83
C GLU A 113 -3.31 -0.56 0.36
N GLN A 114 -3.47 -0.12 -0.90
CA GLN A 114 -4.79 0.17 -1.49
C GLN A 114 -5.66 -1.09 -1.63
N LYS A 115 -5.04 -2.24 -1.90
CA LYS A 115 -5.76 -3.52 -1.98
C LYS A 115 -6.20 -3.97 -0.60
N ILE A 116 -5.35 -3.84 0.41
CA ILE A 116 -5.68 -4.12 1.81
C ILE A 116 -6.86 -3.26 2.26
N ILE A 117 -6.82 -1.95 1.99
CA ILE A 117 -7.93 -1.02 2.29
C ILE A 117 -9.22 -1.47 1.60
N SER A 118 -9.16 -1.83 0.32
CA SER A 118 -10.32 -2.34 -0.42
C SER A 118 -10.86 -3.66 0.16
N LEU A 119 -10.01 -4.58 0.58
CA LEU A 119 -10.45 -5.85 1.19
C LEU A 119 -11.08 -5.62 2.56
N TYR A 120 -10.49 -4.72 3.36
CA TYR A 120 -11.06 -4.29 4.64
C TYR A 120 -12.42 -3.61 4.46
N ALA A 121 -12.55 -2.72 3.48
CA ALA A 121 -13.82 -2.07 3.14
C ALA A 121 -14.90 -3.06 2.66
N LYS A 122 -14.49 -4.22 2.12
CA LYS A 122 -15.41 -5.33 1.77
C LYS A 122 -15.81 -6.20 2.97
N GLY A 123 -15.35 -5.87 4.18
CA GLY A 123 -15.69 -6.58 5.41
C GLY A 123 -14.87 -7.84 5.68
N MET A 124 -13.72 -8.00 5.01
CA MET A 124 -12.81 -9.09 5.35
C MET A 124 -12.11 -8.82 6.68
N THR A 125 -11.95 -9.86 7.49
CA THR A 125 -11.17 -9.76 8.73
C THR A 125 -9.68 -9.60 8.43
N THR A 126 -8.90 -9.04 9.36
CA THR A 126 -7.44 -8.87 9.17
C THR A 126 -6.73 -10.18 8.83
N ARG A 127 -7.16 -11.29 9.44
CA ARG A 127 -6.61 -12.63 9.17
C ARG A 127 -6.91 -13.09 7.75
N GLN A 128 -8.16 -12.97 7.33
CA GLN A 128 -8.54 -13.31 5.95
C GLN A 128 -7.79 -12.46 4.93
N ILE A 129 -7.53 -11.19 5.25
CA ILE A 129 -6.71 -10.32 4.41
C ILE A 129 -5.27 -10.83 4.37
N SER A 130 -4.67 -11.16 5.52
CA SER A 130 -3.34 -11.77 5.61
C SER A 130 -3.23 -13.02 4.72
N ASP A 131 -4.13 -13.98 4.90
CA ASP A 131 -4.17 -15.23 4.14
C ASP A 131 -4.30 -14.96 2.64
N THR A 132 -5.20 -14.05 2.26
CA THR A 132 -5.40 -13.67 0.85
C THR A 132 -4.16 -13.02 0.23
N ILE A 133 -3.43 -12.22 1.01
CA ILE A 133 -2.20 -11.61 0.54
C ILE A 133 -1.09 -12.66 0.37
N GLU A 134 -0.95 -13.57 1.32
CA GLU A 134 0.02 -14.65 1.25
C GLU A 134 -0.24 -15.54 0.03
N ASP A 135 -1.49 -15.92 -0.22
CA ASP A 135 -1.89 -16.74 -1.36
C ASP A 135 -1.60 -16.09 -2.72
N ILE A 136 -1.82 -14.79 -2.85
CA ILE A 136 -1.69 -14.07 -4.15
C ILE A 136 -0.25 -13.62 -4.40
N TYR A 137 0.44 -13.14 -3.37
CA TYR A 137 1.76 -12.50 -3.51
C TYR A 137 2.91 -13.35 -2.97
N GLY A 138 2.65 -14.43 -2.24
CA GLY A 138 3.67 -15.34 -1.73
C GLY A 138 4.49 -14.78 -0.56
N PHE A 139 4.00 -13.73 0.12
CA PHE A 139 4.63 -13.19 1.33
C PHE A 139 3.60 -12.90 2.42
N GLU A 140 4.00 -13.12 3.67
CA GLU A 140 3.14 -12.94 4.83
C GLU A 140 3.04 -11.45 5.24
N VAL A 141 1.81 -11.01 5.51
CA VAL A 141 1.49 -9.68 6.06
C VAL A 141 0.77 -9.88 7.39
N SER A 142 1.38 -9.46 8.50
CA SER A 142 0.78 -9.65 9.81
C SER A 142 -0.53 -8.87 9.98
N ASP A 143 -1.41 -9.40 10.84
CA ASP A 143 -2.63 -8.70 11.29
C ASP A 143 -2.34 -7.27 11.78
N GLY A 144 -1.21 -7.08 12.46
CA GLY A 144 -0.74 -5.77 12.93
C GLY A 144 -0.42 -4.84 11.77
N MET A 145 0.27 -5.32 10.73
CA MET A 145 0.56 -4.52 9.54
C MET A 145 -0.71 -4.13 8.78
N VAL A 146 -1.71 -5.01 8.69
CA VAL A 146 -3.03 -4.67 8.12
C VAL A 146 -3.67 -3.53 8.93
N SER A 147 -3.64 -3.64 10.26
CA SER A 147 -4.20 -2.63 11.17
C SER A 147 -3.48 -1.28 11.02
N ASP A 148 -2.14 -1.29 11.01
CA ASP A 148 -1.32 -0.10 10.83
C ASP A 148 -1.61 0.60 9.48
N ILE A 149 -1.83 -0.17 8.41
CA ILE A 149 -2.19 0.38 7.09
C ILE A 149 -3.58 1.02 7.14
N THR A 150 -4.56 0.36 7.77
CA THR A 150 -5.91 0.92 7.88
C THR A 150 -5.96 2.14 8.79
N ASP A 151 -5.13 2.20 9.84
CA ASP A 151 -5.08 3.31 10.79
C ASP A 151 -4.55 4.59 10.15
N ARG A 152 -3.80 4.51 9.05
CA ARG A 152 -3.39 5.68 8.26
C ARG A 152 -4.58 6.43 7.63
N LEU A 153 -5.75 5.80 7.56
CA LEU A 153 -6.98 6.44 7.08
C LEU A 153 -7.71 7.23 8.16
N LEU A 154 -7.37 7.04 9.45
CA LEU A 154 -8.05 7.73 10.55
C LEU A 154 -8.07 9.27 10.39
N PRO A 155 -6.98 9.95 10.01
CA PRO A 155 -7.01 11.39 9.75
C PRO A 155 -7.97 11.76 8.62
N GLN A 156 -8.00 10.98 7.54
CA GLN A 156 -8.91 11.22 6.42
C GLN A 156 -10.38 11.03 6.81
N ILE A 157 -10.67 10.06 7.68
CA ILE A 157 -12.00 9.83 8.24
C ILE A 157 -12.41 11.01 9.12
N GLU A 158 -11.49 11.53 9.95
CA GLU A 158 -11.76 12.72 10.76
C GLU A 158 -12.02 13.97 9.90
N ASP A 159 -11.20 14.19 8.87
CA ASP A 159 -11.40 15.31 7.94
C ASP A 159 -12.74 15.19 7.21
N TRP A 160 -13.09 13.97 6.79
CA TRP A 160 -14.39 13.69 6.18
C TRP A 160 -15.56 13.93 7.14
N GLN A 161 -15.40 13.64 8.43
CA GLN A 161 -16.41 13.93 9.46
C GLN A 161 -16.54 15.43 9.75
N LYS A 162 -15.46 16.21 9.67
CA LYS A 162 -15.41 17.65 9.99
C LYS A 162 -15.70 18.56 8.79
N ARG A 163 -15.83 18.01 7.58
CA ARG A 163 -16.07 18.80 6.36
C ARG A 163 -17.35 19.65 6.46
N PRO A 164 -17.39 20.83 5.80
CA PRO A 164 -18.59 21.64 5.77
C PRO A 164 -19.73 20.88 5.09
N LEU A 165 -20.93 20.99 5.67
CA LEU A 165 -22.17 20.48 5.09
C LEU A 165 -22.91 21.62 4.40
N ASP A 166 -23.84 21.27 3.51
CA ASP A 166 -24.70 22.26 2.85
C ASP A 166 -25.67 22.88 3.86
N GLU A 167 -26.07 24.12 3.61
CA GLU A 167 -26.93 24.89 4.53
C GLU A 167 -28.35 24.29 4.64
N VAL A 168 -28.86 23.66 3.58
CA VAL A 168 -30.26 23.23 3.49
C VAL A 168 -30.36 21.78 3.04
N TYR A 169 -31.01 20.97 3.87
CA TYR A 169 -31.32 19.57 3.61
C TYR A 169 -32.83 19.34 3.77
N PRO A 170 -33.59 19.21 2.67
CA PRO A 170 -35.07 19.15 2.73
C PRO A 170 -35.63 17.94 3.49
N ILE A 171 -34.93 16.80 3.44
CA ILE A 171 -35.33 15.56 4.11
C ILE A 171 -34.07 14.92 4.71
N VAL A 172 -34.18 14.52 5.97
CA VAL A 172 -33.10 13.91 6.74
C VAL A 172 -33.59 12.59 7.32
N PHE A 173 -32.90 11.49 7.02
CA PHE A 173 -33.14 10.20 7.68
C PHE A 173 -32.06 9.95 8.72
N ILE A 174 -32.45 9.39 9.85
CA ILE A 174 -31.56 8.97 10.93
C ILE A 174 -31.78 7.47 11.14
N ASP A 175 -30.74 6.68 10.95
CA ASP A 175 -30.73 5.24 11.23
C ASP A 175 -29.70 4.90 12.31
N ALA A 176 -29.87 3.77 12.99
CA ALA A 176 -29.12 3.33 14.15
C ALA A 176 -28.75 1.84 14.05
N VAL A 177 -27.45 1.54 13.99
CA VAL A 177 -26.95 0.16 14.06
C VAL A 177 -26.28 -0.09 15.41
N HIS A 178 -26.57 -1.23 16.04
CA HIS A 178 -25.96 -1.67 17.28
C HIS A 178 -24.80 -2.64 17.03
N LEU A 179 -23.62 -2.31 17.55
CA LEU A 179 -22.43 -3.16 17.45
C LEU A 179 -21.88 -3.46 18.85
N SER A 180 -21.46 -4.70 19.07
CA SER A 180 -20.76 -5.11 20.29
C SER A 180 -19.30 -4.69 20.22
N VAL A 181 -18.83 -3.96 21.22
CA VAL A 181 -17.45 -3.47 21.29
C VAL A 181 -16.83 -3.80 22.64
N ARG A 182 -15.52 -3.97 22.66
CA ARG A 182 -14.76 -4.20 23.89
C ARG A 182 -14.31 -2.86 24.45
N GLU A 183 -14.64 -2.61 25.71
CA GLU A 183 -14.24 -1.38 26.41
C GLU A 183 -13.71 -1.76 27.79
N ASN A 184 -12.51 -1.30 28.14
CA ASN A 184 -11.83 -1.61 29.41
C ASN A 184 -11.78 -3.13 29.72
N GLY A 185 -11.49 -3.95 28.72
CA GLY A 185 -11.35 -5.40 28.84
C GLY A 185 -12.66 -6.20 28.89
N GLN A 186 -13.79 -5.55 29.18
CA GLN A 186 -15.12 -6.18 29.19
C GLN A 186 -15.77 -6.06 27.80
N ILE A 187 -16.29 -7.18 27.30
CA ILE A 187 -17.19 -7.15 26.15
C ILE A 187 -18.52 -6.67 26.69
N LYS A 188 -18.85 -5.42 26.42
CA LYS A 188 -20.17 -4.90 26.71
C LYS A 188 -20.92 -4.86 25.39
N SER A 189 -22.17 -5.31 25.37
CA SER A 189 -23.12 -4.94 24.32
C SER A 189 -23.50 -3.46 24.46
N LEU A 190 -22.50 -2.59 24.62
CA LEU A 190 -22.70 -1.16 24.60
C LEU A 190 -23.07 -0.81 23.18
N GLN A 191 -24.35 -0.49 23.03
CA GLN A 191 -25.00 0.13 21.90
C GLN A 191 -24.18 1.34 21.42
N ARG A 192 -23.12 1.12 20.63
CA ARG A 192 -22.56 2.17 19.80
C ARG A 192 -23.53 2.36 18.66
N MET A 193 -24.32 3.43 18.74
CA MET A 193 -25.30 3.77 17.72
C MET A 193 -24.56 4.46 16.59
N LEU A 194 -24.43 3.76 15.46
CA LEU A 194 -23.99 4.38 14.22
C LEU A 194 -25.15 5.21 13.69
N PHE A 195 -25.05 6.54 13.80
CA PHE A 195 -26.04 7.42 13.16
C PHE A 195 -25.66 7.61 11.70
N LEU A 196 -26.48 7.05 10.81
CA LEU A 196 -26.40 7.34 9.38
C LEU A 196 -27.36 8.49 9.08
N LEU A 197 -26.81 9.67 8.82
CA LEU A 197 -27.58 10.75 8.23
C LEU A 197 -27.62 10.49 6.74
N SER A 198 -28.80 10.39 6.13
CA SER A 198 -28.92 10.44 4.67
C SER A 198 -29.83 11.56 4.24
N VAL A 199 -29.42 12.26 3.19
CA VAL A 199 -30.16 13.38 2.62
C VAL A 199 -30.45 13.12 1.16
N LEU A 200 -31.61 13.61 0.73
CA LEU A 200 -32.05 13.62 -0.66
C LEU A 200 -31.78 15.02 -1.23
N GLN A 201 -30.78 15.10 -2.10
CA GLN A 201 -30.41 16.33 -2.83
C GLN A 201 -30.40 15.98 -4.31
N ASP A 202 -31.22 16.67 -5.09
CA ASP A 202 -31.39 16.43 -6.54
C ASP A 202 -31.60 14.94 -6.89
N ILE A 203 -32.55 14.28 -6.20
CA ILE A 203 -32.94 12.87 -6.41
C ILE A 203 -31.86 11.84 -5.99
N SER A 204 -30.64 12.28 -5.66
CA SER A 204 -29.57 11.42 -5.18
C SER A 204 -29.60 11.25 -3.66
N ARG A 205 -29.55 10.01 -3.18
CA ARG A 205 -29.35 9.72 -1.75
C ARG A 205 -27.87 9.75 -1.44
N TYR A 206 -27.49 10.59 -0.48
CA TYR A 206 -26.12 10.72 -0.02
C TYR A 206 -26.05 10.55 1.50
N CYS A 207 -24.95 9.97 2.02
CA CYS A 207 -24.68 9.94 3.45
C CYS A 207 -23.70 11.08 3.81
N PRO A 208 -24.18 12.27 4.23
CA PRO A 208 -23.31 13.38 4.57
C PRO A 208 -22.47 13.15 5.82
N TYR A 209 -22.94 12.33 6.76
CA TYR A 209 -22.32 12.23 8.08
C TYR A 209 -22.54 10.87 8.75
N ILE A 210 -21.49 10.40 9.41
CA ILE A 210 -21.49 9.19 10.24
C ILE A 210 -20.92 9.54 11.60
N SER A 211 -21.66 9.23 12.67
CA SER A 211 -21.17 9.37 14.05
C SER A 211 -21.33 8.07 14.82
N VAL A 212 -20.31 7.76 15.62
CA VAL A 212 -20.32 6.62 16.54
C VAL A 212 -20.39 7.17 17.97
N LYS A 213 -21.57 7.12 18.60
CA LYS A 213 -21.71 7.50 20.02
C LYS A 213 -21.87 6.27 20.90
N THR A 214 -21.11 6.22 21.99
CA THR A 214 -21.36 5.28 23.09
C THR A 214 -22.50 5.81 23.94
N ARG A 215 -23.50 4.97 24.21
CA ARG A 215 -24.49 5.27 25.23
C ARG A 215 -23.79 5.19 26.60
N VAL A 216 -23.40 6.33 27.15
CA VAL A 216 -23.07 6.43 28.57
C VAL A 216 -24.39 6.16 29.31
N GLN A 217 -24.44 5.07 30.08
CA GLN A 217 -25.46 4.92 31.11
C GLN A 217 -25.17 5.96 32.20
N SER A 218 -25.52 7.22 31.97
CA SER A 218 -25.69 8.20 33.03
C SER A 218 -27.14 8.66 32.99
N THR A 219 -27.83 8.34 34.07
CA THR A 219 -29.07 8.95 34.52
C THR A 219 -29.15 10.45 34.19
N GLY A 220 -30.18 10.85 33.43
CA GLY A 220 -30.74 12.20 33.44
C GLY A 220 -30.26 13.17 32.34
N LEU A 221 -31.26 13.82 31.71
CA LEU A 221 -31.24 15.01 30.82
C LEU A 221 -30.93 14.72 29.34
N ALA A 222 -31.94 14.48 28.49
CA ALA A 222 -32.93 15.40 27.89
C ALA A 222 -32.42 16.08 26.61
N PHE A 223 -33.00 15.59 25.48
CA PHE A 223 -33.13 16.13 24.11
C PHE A 223 -31.96 16.87 23.47
#